data_AF-A0A1S8CVC4-F1
#
_entry.id   AF-A0A1S8CVC4-F1
#
_cell.length_a   1.000
_cell.length_b   1.000
_cell.length_c   1.000
_cell.angle_alpha   90.00
_cell.angle_beta   90.00
_cell.angle_gamma   90.00
#
_symmetry.space_group_name_H-M   'P 1'
#
loop_
_entity.id
_entity.type
_entity.pdbx_description
1 polymer ?
#
loop_
_entity_poly.entity_id
_entity_poly.type
_entity_poly.pdbx_seq_one_letter_code
_entity_poly.pdbx_strand_id
1 'polypeptide(L)'
;MQKQIFGDCNSSAHEEASYCHKLHRLLEHCMQQIVIVHQQLKTTCIHDQHAEVLQQRLQTLQERRRFYQTQLISLDSFSDFS
;
A
#
# COMPACT_ATOMS: atom_id res chain seq x y z
N MET A 1 31.76 -14.77 33.49
CA MET A 1 30.51 -14.13 33.99
C MET A 1 30.68 -12.64 33.72
N GLN A 2 29.85 -11.88 33.01
CA GLN A 2 28.41 -11.92 32.74
C GLN A 2 28.14 -11.49 31.28
N LYS A 3 27.10 -12.07 30.68
CA LYS A 3 26.51 -11.62 29.41
C LYS A 3 25.67 -10.38 29.70
N GLN A 4 25.96 -9.24 29.09
CA GLN A 4 25.00 -8.15 28.96
C GLN A 4 24.45 -8.20 27.53
N ILE A 5 23.33 -8.90 27.36
CA ILE A 5 22.48 -8.83 26.18
C ILE A 5 21.58 -7.62 26.45
N PHE A 6 22.02 -6.43 26.07
CA PHE A 6 21.10 -5.31 25.90
C PHE A 6 20.30 -5.64 24.64
N GLY A 7 19.05 -6.07 24.83
CA GLY A 7 18.13 -6.31 23.74
C GLY A 7 17.85 -5.01 23.00
N ASP A 8 18.13 -5.01 21.70
CA ASP A 8 17.75 -3.98 20.74
C ASP A 8 16.21 -3.95 20.58
N CYS A 9 15.47 -3.54 21.62
CA CYS A 9 14.02 -3.38 21.55
C CYS A 9 13.56 -2.11 20.81
N ASN A 10 14.49 -1.26 20.35
CA ASN A 10 14.18 -0.01 19.65
C ASN A 10 14.18 -0.12 18.11
N SER A 11 14.75 -1.18 17.54
CA SER A 11 14.81 -1.33 16.08
C SER A 11 13.46 -1.70 15.48
N SER A 12 12.69 -2.58 16.14
CA SER A 12 11.42 -3.07 15.59
C SER A 12 10.36 -1.97 15.49
N ALA A 13 10.19 -1.15 16.53
CA ALA A 13 9.17 -0.09 16.53
C ALA A 13 9.48 1.02 15.49
N HIS A 14 10.76 1.36 15.30
CA HIS A 14 11.17 2.32 14.28
C HIS A 14 11.02 1.74 12.86
N GLU A 15 11.36 0.47 12.67
CA GLU A 15 11.19 -0.24 11.40
C GLU A 15 9.71 -0.40 11.02
N GLU A 16 8.84 -0.72 11.99
CA GLU A 16 7.39 -0.81 11.83
C GLU A 16 6.76 0.55 11.51
N ALA A 17 7.14 1.62 12.22
CA ALA A 17 6.67 2.97 11.91
C ALA A 17 7.12 3.42 10.50
N SER A 18 8.36 3.09 10.10
CA SER A 18 8.88 3.35 8.75
C SER A 18 8.12 2.56 7.69
N TYR A 19 7.79 1.30 7.96
CA TYR A 19 7.04 0.43 7.07
C TYR A 19 5.58 0.90 6.92
N CYS A 20 4.91 1.23 8.02
CA CYS A 20 3.58 1.83 8.03
C CYS A 20 3.53 3.13 7.20
N HIS A 21 4.49 4.04 7.41
CA HIS A 21 4.58 5.28 6.63
C HIS A 21 4.76 5.02 5.12
N LYS A 22 5.59 4.03 4.75
CA LYS A 22 5.78 3.63 3.34
C LYS A 22 4.49 3.07 2.75
N LEU A 23 3.77 2.22 3.47
CA LEU A 23 2.49 1.67 3.03
C LEU A 23 1.44 2.76 2.79
N HIS A 24 1.33 3.74 3.69
CA HIS A 24 0.43 4.89 3.50
C HIS A 24 0.77 5.67 2.23
N ARG A 25 2.05 6.00 1.98
CA ARG A 25 2.44 6.70 0.75
C ARG A 25 2.14 5.88 -0.52
N LEU A 26 2.37 4.58 -0.47
CA LEU A 26 2.07 3.69 -1.60
C LEU A 26 0.56 3.59 -1.85
N LEU A 27 -0.25 3.60 -0.79
CA LEU A 27 -1.71 3.59 -0.86
C LEU A 27 -2.24 4.90 -1.46
N GLU A 28 -1.76 6.05 -0.98
CA GLU A 28 -2.11 7.37 -1.54
C GLU A 28 -1.78 7.46 -3.03
N HIS A 29 -0.56 7.04 -3.40
CA HIS A 29 -0.14 7.02 -4.79
C HIS A 29 -1.04 6.10 -5.64
N CYS A 30 -1.39 4.91 -5.14
CA CYS A 30 -2.32 4.01 -5.83
C CYS A 30 -3.70 4.63 -6.02
N MET A 31 -4.24 5.32 -5.01
CA MET A 31 -5.54 5.98 -5.12
C MET A 31 -5.52 7.12 -6.13
N GLN A 32 -4.46 7.95 -6.15
CA GLN A 32 -4.29 9.00 -7.15
C GLN A 32 -4.23 8.42 -8.57
N GLN A 33 -3.46 7.35 -8.78
CA GLN A 33 -3.37 6.67 -10.07
C GLN A 33 -4.71 6.07 -10.51
N ILE A 34 -5.51 5.52 -9.58
CA ILE A 34 -6.86 5.02 -9.87
C ILE A 34 -7.76 6.15 -10.39
N VAL A 35 -7.73 7.32 -9.75
CA VAL A 35 -8.51 8.49 -10.18
C VAL A 35 -8.09 8.92 -11.60
N ILE A 36 -6.79 9.00 -11.88
CA ILE A 36 -6.26 9.35 -13.19
C ILE A 36 -6.71 8.33 -14.26
N VAL A 37 -6.55 7.04 -13.98
CA VAL A 37 -6.95 5.97 -14.93
C VAL A 37 -8.46 6.01 -15.18
N HIS A 38 -9.29 6.26 -14.16
CA HIS A 38 -10.72 6.45 -14.35
C HIS A 38 -11.06 7.66 -15.22
N GLN A 39 -10.34 8.78 -15.07
CA GLN A 39 -10.52 9.94 -15.94
C GLN A 39 -10.13 9.61 -17.38
N GLN A 40 -9.01 8.90 -17.59
CA GLN A 40 -8.57 8.45 -18.91
C GLN A 40 -9.57 7.49 -19.56
N LEU A 41 -10.16 6.57 -18.78
CA LEU A 41 -11.21 5.66 -19.27
C LEU A 41 -12.48 6.40 -19.69
N LYS A 42 -12.85 7.50 -19.01
CA LYS A 42 -14.01 8.32 -19.40
C LYS A 42 -13.81 9.05 -20.73
N THR A 43 -12.56 9.38 -21.08
CA THR A 43 -12.23 10.08 -22.32
C THR A 43 -11.90 9.12 -23.48
N THR A 44 -11.67 7.85 -23.21
CA THR A 44 -11.28 6.84 -24.21
C THR A 44 -12.53 6.13 -24.75
N CYS A 45 -12.60 5.90 -26.06
CA CYS A 45 -13.69 5.13 -26.67
C CYS A 45 -13.63 3.67 -26.21
N ILE A 46 -14.78 3.07 -25.86
CA ILE A 46 -14.87 1.75 -25.20
C ILE A 46 -14.31 0.60 -26.05
N HIS A 47 -14.17 0.78 -27.37
CA HIS A 47 -13.65 -0.23 -28.31
C HIS A 47 -12.19 -0.04 -28.70
N ASP A 48 -11.47 0.85 -28.03
CA ASP A 48 -10.06 1.10 -28.26
C ASP A 48 -9.21 0.11 -27.45
N GLN A 49 -8.16 -0.47 -28.05
CA GLN A 49 -7.17 -1.29 -27.34
C GLN A 49 -6.56 -0.54 -26.16
N HIS A 50 -6.50 0.79 -26.24
CA HIS A 50 -6.08 1.64 -25.13
C HIS A 50 -7.01 1.52 -23.91
N ALA A 51 -8.32 1.33 -24.10
CA ALA A 51 -9.26 1.12 -23.01
C ALA A 51 -9.01 -0.20 -22.28
N GLU A 52 -8.67 -1.28 -23.00
CA GLU A 52 -8.33 -2.57 -22.39
C GLU A 52 -7.07 -2.47 -21.52
N VAL A 53 -6.04 -1.77 -22.00
CA VAL A 53 -4.80 -1.53 -21.22
C VAL A 53 -5.09 -0.72 -19.95
N LEU A 54 -5.92 0.32 -20.06
CA LEU A 54 -6.32 1.12 -18.90
C LEU A 54 -7.16 0.31 -17.91
N GLN A 55 -8.03 -0.59 -18.37
CA GLN A 55 -8.80 -1.51 -17.51
C GLN A 55 -7.89 -2.49 -16.76
N GLN A 56 -6.91 -3.10 -17.44
CA GLN A 56 -5.93 -3.98 -16.80
C GLN A 56 -5.08 -3.22 -15.77
N ARG A 57 -4.65 -1.99 -16.10
CA ARG A 57 -3.94 -1.12 -15.16
C ARG A 57 -4.79 -0.78 -13.94
N LEU A 58 -6.08 -0.50 -14.13
CA LEU A 58 -7.02 -0.24 -13.05
C LEU A 58 -7.16 -1.45 -12.13
N GLN A 59 -7.32 -2.65 -12.68
CA GLN A 59 -7.41 -3.88 -11.90
C GLN A 59 -6.15 -4.09 -11.04
N THR A 60 -4.97 -3.94 -11.64
CA THR A 60 -3.69 -4.05 -10.94
C THR A 60 -3.59 -3.04 -9.78
N LEU A 61 -4.02 -1.80 -10.01
CA LEU A 61 -4.03 -0.77 -8.96
C LEU A 61 -5.02 -1.09 -7.83
N GLN A 62 -6.18 -1.67 -8.14
CA GLN A 62 -7.16 -2.08 -7.13
C GLN A 62 -6.66 -3.26 -6.28
N GLU A 63 -5.94 -4.21 -6.89
CA GLU A 63 -5.29 -5.29 -6.16
C GLU A 63 -4.20 -4.77 -5.23
N ARG A 64 -3.33 -3.87 -5.71
CA ARG A 64 -2.31 -3.20 -4.88
C ARG A 64 -2.92 -2.40 -3.74
N ARG A 65 -4.01 -1.66 -4.01
CA ARG A 65 -4.75 -0.92 -2.98
C ARG A 65 -5.24 -1.85 -1.88
N ARG A 66 -5.89 -2.96 -2.26
CA ARG A 66 -6.36 -3.97 -1.30
C ARG A 66 -5.19 -4.55 -0.49
N PHE A 67 -4.08 -4.89 -1.15
CA PHE A 67 -2.90 -5.41 -0.47
C PHE A 67 -2.37 -4.43 0.59
N TYR A 68 -2.13 -3.15 0.23
CA TYR A 68 -1.63 -2.17 1.19
C TYR A 68 -2.62 -1.89 2.33
N GLN A 69 -3.92 -1.86 2.04
CA GLN A 69 -4.96 -1.72 3.07
C GLN A 69 -4.95 -2.91 4.03
N THR A 70 -4.86 -4.14 3.53
CA THR A 70 -4.76 -5.34 4.38
C THR A 70 -3.51 -5.30 5.25
N GLN A 71 -2.36 -4.93 4.70
CA GLN A 71 -1.11 -4.79 5.49
C GLN A 71 -1.25 -3.73 6.59
N LEU A 72 -1.85 -2.58 6.29
CA LEU A 72 -2.09 -1.52 7.29
C LEU A 72 -3.04 -1.98 8.40
N ILE A 73 -4.13 -2.67 8.07
CA ILE A 73 -5.06 -3.24 9.05
C ILE A 73 -4.35 -4.28 9.93
N SER A 74 -3.51 -5.14 9.33
CA SER A 74 -2.74 -6.11 10.09
C SER A 74 -1.79 -5.43 11.07
N LEU A 75 -1.12 -4.34 10.68
CA LEU A 75 -0.27 -3.56 11.59
C LEU A 75 -1.08 -2.94 12.75
N ASP A 76 -2.26 -2.38 12.46
CA ASP A 76 -3.14 -1.77 13.47
C ASP A 76 -3.63 -2.80 14.50
N SER A 77 -3.87 -4.04 14.05
CA SER A 77 -4.25 -5.14 14.95
C SER A 77 -3.14 -5.63 15.88
N PHE A 78 -1.87 -5.32 15.60
CA PHE A 78 -0.75 -5.60 16.51
C PHE A 78 -0.55 -4.50 17.56
N SER A 79 -1.00 -3.27 17.30
CA SER A 79 -0.90 -2.16 18.26
C SER A 79 -1.90 -2.22 19.42
N ASP A 80 -3.01 -2.95 19.30
CA ASP A 80 -4.03 -3.07 20.36
C ASP A 80 -3.65 -4.08 21.48
N PHE A 81 -2.53 -4.78 21.36
CA PHE A 81 -2.06 -5.77 22.35
C PHE A 81 -0.75 -5.37 23.08
N SER A 82 -0.25 -4.14 22.90
CA SER A 82 0.96 -3.63 23.59
C SER A 82 0.65 -2.69 24.75
#